data_AF-A0A847Z698-F1
#
_entry.id   AF-A0A847Z698-F1
#
_cell.length_a   1.000
_cell.length_b   1.000
_cell.length_c   1.000
_cell.angle_alpha   90.00
_cell.angle_beta   90.00
_cell.angle_gamma   90.00
#
_symmetry.space_group_name_H-M   'P 1'
#
loop_
_entity.id
_entity.type
_entity.pdbx_description
1 polymer ?
#
loop_
_entity_poly.entity_id
_entity_poly.type
_entity_poly.pdbx_seq_one_letter_code
_entity_poly.pdbx_strand_id
1 'polypeptide(L)'
;MNNKPKPDDRSDNVGRIQDNISMTIQNIHRADEMIEKTSDNKMKKELEEKNKRRQNALKGMRSEIRDEALYNEQSSSNQQNDNKYVADLYDNYFEGSE
;
A
#
# COMPACT_ATOMS: atom_id res chain seq x y z
N MET A 1 -14.23 12.92 37.17
CA MET A 1 -13.47 11.94 36.37
C MET A 1 -13.96 12.02 34.94
N ASN A 2 -13.27 12.74 34.06
CA ASN A 2 -13.64 12.80 32.63
C ASN A 2 -12.37 12.68 31.77
N ASN A 3 -11.71 11.52 31.80
CA ASN A 3 -10.80 11.14 30.72
C ASN A 3 -11.66 10.60 29.58
N LYS A 4 -12.22 11.50 28.75
CA LYS A 4 -12.62 11.10 27.40
C LYS A 4 -11.31 10.78 26.68
N PRO A 5 -11.06 9.54 26.24
CA PRO A 5 -9.94 9.27 25.35
C PRO A 5 -10.11 10.22 24.16
N LYS A 6 -9.06 10.95 23.80
CA LYS A 6 -9.06 11.60 22.48
C LYS A 6 -9.36 10.50 21.47
N PRO A 7 -10.24 10.70 20.48
CA PRO A 7 -10.30 9.77 19.37
C PRO A 7 -8.88 9.71 18.82
N ASP A 8 -8.25 8.54 18.92
CA ASP A 8 -6.93 8.34 18.33
C ASP A 8 -7.05 8.78 16.87
N ASP A 9 -6.16 9.69 16.48
CA ASP A 9 -6.14 10.23 15.14
C ASP A 9 -5.63 9.15 14.20
N ARG A 10 -6.54 8.27 13.80
CA ARG A 10 -6.26 7.14 12.90
C ARG A 10 -5.92 7.60 11.49
N SER A 11 -6.02 8.90 11.21
CA SER A 11 -5.60 9.48 9.93
C SER A 11 -4.10 9.37 9.71
N ASP A 12 -3.29 9.41 10.77
CA ASP A 12 -1.84 9.21 10.69
C ASP A 12 -1.50 7.78 10.25
N ASN A 13 -2.30 6.78 10.65
CA ASN A 13 -2.05 5.39 10.30
C ASN A 13 -2.30 5.14 8.81
N VAL A 14 -3.40 5.69 8.29
CA VAL A 14 -3.70 5.67 6.86
C VAL A 14 -2.57 6.33 6.07
N GLY A 15 -2.18 7.57 6.42
CA GLY A 15 -1.12 8.29 5.71
C GLY A 15 0.20 7.51 5.67
N ARG A 16 0.59 6.89 6.80
CA ARG A 16 1.78 6.04 6.86
C ARG A 16 1.67 4.79 6.00
N ILE A 17 0.51 4.14 5.96
CA ILE A 17 0.31 2.97 5.12
C ILE A 17 0.37 3.39 3.64
N GLN A 18 -0.25 4.50 3.26
CA GLN A 18 -0.21 5.06 1.90
C GLN A 18 1.23 5.41 1.44
N ASP A 19 2.04 6.00 2.32
CA ASP A 19 3.45 6.28 2.05
C ASP A 19 4.25 4.99 1.82
N ASN A 20 4.08 4.01 2.71
CA ASN A 20 4.76 2.70 2.60
C ASN A 20 4.38 1.97 1.32
N ILE A 21 3.10 2.03 0.97
CA ILE A 21 2.51 1.53 -0.26
C ILE A 21 3.22 2.17 -1.47
N SER A 22 3.25 3.50 -1.54
CA SER A 22 3.87 4.27 -2.64
C SER A 22 5.36 3.96 -2.78
N MET A 23 6.09 3.92 -1.66
CA MET A 23 7.50 3.53 -1.64
C MET A 23 7.71 2.09 -2.11
N THR A 24 6.82 1.17 -1.75
CA THR A 24 6.91 -0.23 -2.13
C THR A 24 6.69 -0.43 -3.63
N ILE A 25 5.73 0.27 -4.25
CA ILE A 25 5.55 0.29 -5.71
C ILE A 25 6.81 0.81 -6.40
N GLN A 26 7.34 1.97 -5.98
CA GLN A 26 8.54 2.51 -6.62
C GLN A 26 9.73 1.55 -6.50
N ASN A 27 9.84 0.83 -5.38
CA ASN A 27 10.89 -0.18 -5.19
C ASN A 27 10.71 -1.42 -6.06
N ILE A 28 9.47 -1.77 -6.43
CA ILE A 28 9.20 -2.82 -7.41
C ILE A 28 9.69 -2.37 -8.79
N HIS A 29 9.29 -1.18 -9.27
CA HIS A 29 9.70 -0.69 -10.60
C HIS A 29 11.21 -0.56 -10.73
N ARG A 30 11.87 0.02 -9.72
CA ARG A 30 13.34 0.13 -9.71
C ARG A 30 14.01 -1.23 -9.78
N ALA A 31 13.44 -2.25 -9.13
CA ALA A 31 13.97 -3.61 -9.21
C ALA A 31 13.71 -4.24 -10.58
N ASP A 32 12.53 -4.02 -11.18
CA ASP A 32 12.20 -4.51 -12.54
C ASP A 32 13.12 -3.87 -13.59
N GLU A 33 13.34 -2.56 -13.54
CA GLU A 33 14.32 -1.87 -14.40
C GLU A 33 15.73 -2.44 -14.25
N MET A 34 16.14 -2.80 -13.02
CA MET A 34 17.44 -3.42 -12.79
C MET A 34 17.50 -4.86 -13.34
N ILE A 35 16.40 -5.62 -13.26
CA ILE A 35 16.29 -6.97 -13.84
C ILE A 35 16.46 -6.91 -15.36
N GLU A 36 15.88 -5.90 -16.02
CA GLU A 36 16.02 -5.69 -17.46
C GLU A 36 17.46 -5.35 -17.87
N LYS A 37 18.14 -4.51 -17.07
CA LYS A 37 19.48 -4.01 -17.37
C LYS A 37 20.60 -4.98 -16.99
N THR A 38 20.38 -5.84 -15.99
CA THR A 38 21.43 -6.75 -15.50
C THR A 38 21.56 -7.99 -16.36
N SER A 39 22.79 -8.49 -16.52
CA SER A 39 23.08 -9.78 -17.16
C SER A 39 23.29 -10.90 -16.13
N ASP A 40 23.36 -10.59 -14.83
CA ASP A 40 23.56 -11.56 -13.77
C ASP A 40 22.24 -12.27 -13.40
N ASN A 41 22.13 -13.54 -13.78
CA ASN A 41 20.95 -14.38 -13.50
C ASN A 41 20.68 -14.56 -12.00
N LYS A 42 21.71 -14.57 -11.15
CA LYS A 42 21.52 -14.68 -9.70
C LYS A 42 20.85 -13.42 -9.16
N MET A 43 21.36 -12.26 -9.58
CA MET A 43 20.81 -10.96 -9.21
C MET A 43 19.36 -10.80 -9.70
N LYS A 44 19.04 -11.25 -10.94
CA LYS A 44 17.66 -11.24 -11.43
C LYS A 44 16.72 -12.01 -10.52
N LYS A 45 17.07 -13.26 -10.20
CA LYS A 45 16.26 -14.12 -9.35
C LYS A 45 16.04 -13.52 -7.95
N GLU A 46 17.09 -12.94 -7.36
CA GLU A 46 16.99 -12.28 -6.05
C GLU A 46 16.05 -11.07 -6.08
N LEU A 47 16.11 -10.25 -7.15
CA LEU A 47 15.23 -9.10 -7.34
C LEU A 47 13.77 -9.52 -7.58
N GLU A 48 13.54 -10.56 -8.40
CA GLU A 48 12.21 -11.12 -8.66
C GLU A 48 11.58 -11.68 -7.37
N GLU A 49 12.33 -12.46 -6.59
CA GLU A 49 11.85 -12.99 -5.31
C GLU A 49 11.54 -11.87 -4.31
N LYS A 50 12.34 -10.79 -4.32
CA LYS A 50 12.10 -9.61 -3.49
C LYS A 50 10.83 -8.88 -3.93
N ASN A 51 10.60 -8.73 -5.24
CA ASN A 51 9.39 -8.14 -5.79
C ASN A 51 8.15 -8.98 -5.45
N LYS A 52 8.23 -10.31 -5.54
CA LYS A 52 7.15 -11.21 -5.11
C LYS A 52 6.78 -11.02 -3.63
N ARG A 53 7.77 -10.86 -2.74
CA ARG A 53 7.50 -10.56 -1.32
C ARG A 53 6.87 -9.18 -1.13
N ARG A 54 7.30 -8.17 -1.89
CA ARG A 54 6.69 -6.82 -1.86
C ARG A 54 5.25 -6.83 -2.34
N GLN A 55 4.93 -7.58 -3.38
CA GLN A 55 3.54 -7.77 -3.84
C GLN A 55 2.66 -8.39 -2.74
N ASN A 56 3.17 -9.38 -2.00
CA ASN A 56 2.45 -9.95 -0.87
C ASN A 56 2.28 -8.93 0.28
N ALA A 57 3.29 -8.12 0.59
CA ALA A 57 3.19 -7.06 1.59
C ALA A 57 2.15 -6.00 1.20
N LEU A 58 2.10 -5.60 -0.08
CA LEU A 58 1.08 -4.70 -0.63
C LEU A 58 -0.33 -5.27 -0.47
N LYS A 59 -0.52 -6.58 -0.64
CA LYS A 59 -1.83 -7.22 -0.41
C LYS A 59 -2.30 -7.07 1.05
N GLY A 60 -1.39 -7.19 2.02
CA GLY A 60 -1.69 -6.97 3.44
C GLY A 60 -2.06 -5.52 3.73
N MET A 61 -1.21 -4.57 3.30
CA MET A 61 -1.46 -3.14 3.46
C MET A 61 -2.77 -2.67 2.79
N ARG A 62 -3.15 -3.29 1.66
CA ARG A 62 -4.44 -3.04 1.00
C ARG A 62 -5.63 -3.44 1.87
N SER A 63 -5.56 -4.61 2.52
CA SER A 63 -6.62 -5.05 3.42
C SER A 63 -6.77 -4.09 4.60
N GLU A 64 -5.64 -3.66 5.17
CA GLU A 64 -5.62 -2.71 6.30
C GLU A 64 -6.26 -1.36 5.92
N ILE A 65 -5.89 -0.76 4.78
CA ILE A 65 -6.52 0.49 4.31
C ILE A 65 -8.01 0.31 4.06
N ARG A 66 -8.43 -0.81 3.47
CA ARG A 66 -9.84 -1.08 3.18
C ARG A 66 -10.65 -1.20 4.46
N ASP A 67 -10.13 -1.91 5.46
CA ASP A 67 -10.79 -2.09 6.75
C ASP A 67 -10.88 -0.74 7.50
N GLU A 68 -9.83 0.10 7.44
CA GLU A 68 -9.83 1.45 8.00
C GLU A 68 -10.78 2.42 7.26
N ALA A 69 -10.90 2.30 5.94
CA ALA A 69 -11.83 3.09 5.14
C ALA A 69 -13.29 2.75 5.47
N LEU A 70 -13.62 1.44 5.57
CA LEU A 70 -14.95 0.95 5.96
C LEU A 70 -15.33 1.37 7.39
N TYR A 71 -14.37 1.37 8.31
CA TYR A 71 -14.59 1.85 9.68
C TYR A 71 -14.88 3.36 9.74
N ASN A 72 -14.20 4.17 8.92
CA ASN A 72 -14.43 5.61 8.83
C ASN A 72 -15.73 5.97 8.11
N GLU A 73 -16.21 5.13 7.20
CA GLU A 73 -17.48 5.31 6.49
C GLU A 73 -18.69 5.35 7.44
N GLN A 74 -18.61 4.62 8.56
CA GLN A 74 -19.63 4.67 9.62
C GLN A 74 -19.51 5.90 10.55
N SER A 75 -18.39 6.63 10.50
CA SER A 75 -18.02 7.57 11.57
C SER A 75 -17.99 9.05 11.19
N SER A 76 -17.62 9.49 9.97
CA SER A 76 -17.72 10.91 9.51
C SER A 76 -17.31 11.13 8.04
N SER A 77 -17.95 12.10 7.38
CA SER A 77 -18.01 12.33 5.92
C SER A 77 -16.82 13.06 5.25
N ASN A 78 -15.77 13.47 5.97
CA ASN A 78 -14.72 14.34 5.39
C ASN A 78 -13.34 13.69 5.16
N GLN A 79 -13.11 12.45 5.59
CA GLN A 79 -11.82 11.74 5.48
C GLN A 79 -11.85 10.56 4.48
N GLN A 80 -12.92 10.48 3.70
CA GLN A 80 -13.24 9.36 2.82
C GLN A 80 -12.51 9.41 1.46
N ASN A 81 -12.18 10.61 0.98
CA ASN A 81 -11.68 10.81 -0.38
C ASN A 81 -10.23 10.32 -0.57
N ASP A 82 -9.36 10.56 0.42
CA ASP A 82 -7.94 10.19 0.31
C ASP A 82 -7.74 8.67 0.45
N ASN A 83 -8.56 8.02 1.28
CA ASN A 83 -8.54 6.57 1.45
C ASN A 83 -9.03 5.81 0.22
N LYS A 84 -10.12 6.30 -0.38
CA LYS A 84 -10.69 5.72 -1.60
C LYS A 84 -9.73 5.86 -2.78
N TYR A 85 -9.06 7.00 -2.92
CA TYR A 85 -8.08 7.23 -3.99
C TYR A 85 -6.93 6.22 -3.96
N VAL A 86 -6.37 5.90 -2.79
CA VAL A 86 -5.26 4.93 -2.71
C VAL A 86 -5.70 3.50 -2.97
N ALA A 87 -6.90 3.12 -2.55
CA ALA A 87 -7.46 1.82 -2.92
C ALA A 87 -7.65 1.71 -4.45
N ASP A 88 -8.26 2.73 -5.07
CA ASP A 88 -8.52 2.78 -6.51
C ASP A 88 -7.21 2.84 -7.33
N LEU A 89 -6.18 3.57 -6.86
CA LEU A 89 -4.88 3.66 -7.55
C LEU A 89 -4.19 2.29 -7.65
N TYR A 90 -4.41 1.42 -6.66
CA TYR A 90 -3.82 0.09 -6.59
C TYR A 90 -4.62 -0.97 -7.34
N ASP A 91 -5.95 -0.90 -7.30
CA ASP A 91 -6.79 -1.81 -8.10
C ASP A 91 -6.50 -1.60 -9.59
N ASN A 92 -6.36 -0.35 -10.06
CA ASN A 92 -5.92 -0.05 -11.42
C ASN A 92 -4.46 -0.50 -11.73
N TYR A 93 -3.59 -0.63 -10.72
CA TYR A 93 -2.20 -1.06 -10.91
C TYR A 93 -2.07 -2.57 -11.16
N PHE A 94 -3.03 -3.38 -10.69
CA PHE A 94 -3.01 -4.84 -10.78
C PHE A 94 -4.16 -5.44 -11.61
N GLU A 95 -5.19 -4.67 -12.00
CA GLU A 95 -6.31 -5.13 -12.84
C GLU A 95 -5.91 -5.50 -14.30
N GLY A 96 -4.64 -5.44 -14.65
CA GLY A 96 -4.11 -5.87 -15.96
C GLY A 96 -3.50 -7.28 -16.01
N SER A 97 -3.57 -8.07 -14.95
CA SER A 97 -2.91 -9.40 -14.88
C SER A 97 -3.86 -10.56 -14.57
N GLU A 98 -5.03 -10.62 -15.20
CA GLU A 98 -5.79 -11.87 -15.39
C GLU A 98 -5.45 -12.51 -16.74
#